data_AF-M1VFA5-F1
#
_entry.id   AF-M1VFA5-F1
#
_cell.length_a   1.000
_cell.length_b   1.000
_cell.length_c   1.000
_cell.angle_alpha   90.00
_cell.angle_beta   90.00
_cell.angle_gamma   90.00
#
_symmetry.space_group_name_H-M   'P 1'
#
loop_
_entity.id
_entity.type
_entity.pdbx_description
1 polymer ?
#
loop_
_entity_poly.entity_id
_entity_poly.type
_entity_poly.pdbx_seq_one_letter_code
_entity_poly.pdbx_strand_id
1 'polypeptide(L)'
;MRKRVIAETAPGEEELADQVIRIKANDVDSGLAALKSCALPALSRAESLQRYYAEWFPATVLAQWLAGRPGAEGEDLLSRREFSCEADDGSGGEKRIRYLAYQDAAGLRAEFLRLLPLRYDIGPVYDASPRDRYRRINKLEPVERELVFDVDLDVYESVSALGQSEPAGAAANFADDPLRACADNWLFVEAAVTVMEQALREDFGYEHVLWVFSGRRGVHAWVCDTRARQLTDEARAAIVEYLQYRGISAVSNRSSLSSTFNRTATTFLHPALRRAATILLPFMDRFLEERPSIWADEGAMDTVLGMCPDAQVRETLRRFIQRSHTRESAAAVWRLALEQLDSKRLDTDAAMHIVLGLLYPRLDVNVTRQRNHLLKGPFSIHPKTNAICVPFRADQVSKFRPERDVPRLVPLVTGDAKAQKQLRAALDIMEAFVTELYRADT
;
A
#
# COMPACT_ATOMS: atom_id res chain seq x y z
N MET A 1 -63.92 27.34 71.91
CA MET A 1 -63.98 28.81 72.10
C MET A 1 -63.27 29.48 70.94
N ARG A 2 -64.04 30.21 70.11
CA ARG A 2 -63.74 31.38 69.26
C ARG A 2 -62.39 31.55 68.52
N LYS A 3 -62.55 31.70 67.19
CA LYS A 3 -62.04 32.79 66.29
C LYS A 3 -60.52 32.75 66.00
N ARG A 4 -59.99 33.17 64.84
CA ARG A 4 -60.46 34.08 63.78
C ARG A 4 -59.58 33.89 62.52
N VAL A 5 -60.17 34.16 61.37
CA VAL A 5 -59.56 34.33 60.04
C VAL A 5 -58.64 35.56 60.01
N ILE A 6 -57.52 35.48 59.28
CA ILE A 6 -56.90 36.61 58.58
C ILE A 6 -56.51 36.11 57.18
N ALA A 7 -56.94 36.86 56.17
CA ALA A 7 -56.59 36.68 54.77
C ALA A 7 -55.50 37.68 54.40
N GLU A 8 -54.46 37.24 53.68
CA GLU A 8 -53.52 38.12 52.99
C GLU A 8 -53.22 37.55 51.58
N THR A 9 -53.67 38.34 50.60
CA THR A 9 -53.20 38.57 49.22
C THR A 9 -52.20 37.61 48.56
N ALA A 10 -52.59 37.07 47.40
CA ALA A 10 -51.75 36.35 46.44
C ALA A 10 -50.83 37.31 45.64
N PRO A 11 -49.57 36.91 45.32
CA PRO A 11 -48.74 37.58 44.31
C PRO A 11 -49.19 37.21 42.89
N GLY A 12 -49.00 38.16 41.96
CA GLY A 12 -49.66 38.25 40.65
C GLY A 12 -49.12 37.33 39.54
N GLU A 13 -50.00 37.16 38.54
CA GLU A 13 -49.86 36.28 37.36
C GLU A 13 -48.67 36.63 36.43
N GLU A 14 -47.98 37.76 36.63
CA GLU A 14 -46.79 38.13 35.85
C GLU A 14 -45.53 37.31 36.21
N GLU A 15 -45.42 36.80 37.44
CA GLU A 15 -44.21 36.09 37.89
C GLU A 15 -44.18 34.61 37.43
N LEU A 16 -45.34 34.03 37.11
CA LEU A 16 -45.44 32.69 36.51
C LEU A 16 -45.14 32.67 35.01
N ALA A 17 -45.46 33.74 34.27
CA ALA A 17 -45.19 33.80 32.83
C ALA A 17 -43.68 33.85 32.53
N ASP A 18 -42.91 34.59 33.33
CA ASP A 18 -41.46 34.70 33.19
C ASP A 18 -40.72 33.41 33.62
N GLN A 19 -41.24 32.66 34.59
CA GLN A 19 -40.69 31.35 34.96
C GLN A 19 -40.99 30.28 33.90
N VAL A 20 -42.17 30.30 33.27
CA VAL A 20 -42.52 29.35 32.20
C VAL A 20 -41.75 29.62 30.90
N ILE A 21 -41.41 30.88 30.59
CA ILE A 21 -40.57 31.23 29.44
C ILE A 21 -39.08 30.86 29.69
N ARG A 22 -38.58 31.03 30.92
CA ARG A 22 -37.20 30.63 31.28
C ARG A 22 -36.99 29.11 31.34
N ILE A 23 -38.01 28.33 31.70
CA ILE A 23 -37.91 26.86 31.68
C ILE A 23 -37.88 26.30 30.25
N LYS A 24 -38.47 26.97 29.26
CA LYS A 24 -38.43 26.50 27.86
C LYS A 24 -37.16 26.90 27.08
N ALA A 25 -36.47 27.97 27.45
CA ALA A 25 -35.23 28.36 26.78
C ALA A 25 -34.01 27.58 27.29
N ASN A 26 -33.90 27.41 28.61
CA ASN A 26 -32.78 26.67 29.21
C ASN A 26 -32.82 25.16 28.91
N ASP A 27 -34.00 24.55 28.80
CA ASP A 27 -34.13 23.12 28.43
C ASP A 27 -33.88 22.87 26.94
N VAL A 28 -34.11 23.85 26.07
CA VAL A 28 -33.79 23.74 24.64
C VAL A 28 -32.31 23.97 24.39
N ASP A 29 -31.66 24.91 25.06
CA ASP A 29 -30.21 25.12 24.94
C ASP A 29 -29.40 24.03 25.66
N SER A 30 -29.87 23.52 26.81
CA SER A 30 -29.26 22.34 27.46
C SER A 30 -29.58 21.04 26.72
N GLY A 31 -30.74 20.91 26.08
CA GLY A 31 -31.08 19.82 25.18
C GLY A 31 -30.28 19.84 23.88
N LEU A 32 -30.01 21.03 23.31
CA LEU A 32 -29.18 21.21 22.12
C LEU A 32 -27.69 21.08 22.45
N ALA A 33 -27.25 21.53 23.63
CA ALA A 33 -25.91 21.27 24.15
C ALA A 33 -25.73 19.79 24.52
N ALA A 34 -26.75 19.10 25.01
CA ALA A 34 -26.75 17.66 25.24
C ALA A 34 -26.81 16.87 23.93
N LEU A 35 -27.50 17.35 22.89
CA LEU A 35 -27.46 16.77 21.54
C LEU A 35 -26.13 17.07 20.81
N LYS A 36 -25.45 18.17 21.15
CA LYS A 36 -24.10 18.51 20.66
C LYS A 36 -22.97 17.87 21.48
N SER A 37 -23.21 17.50 22.74
CA SER A 37 -22.25 16.85 23.65
C SER A 37 -22.45 15.34 23.78
N CYS A 38 -23.61 14.83 23.37
CA CYS A 38 -23.81 13.42 23.04
C CYS A 38 -23.16 13.19 21.69
N ALA A 39 -21.82 13.12 21.69
CA ALA A 39 -21.12 12.40 20.64
C ALA A 39 -21.87 11.07 20.50
N LEU A 40 -22.46 10.81 19.33
CA LEU A 40 -22.95 9.48 18.99
C LEU A 40 -21.90 8.49 19.47
N PRO A 41 -22.26 7.45 20.25
CA PRO A 41 -21.27 6.51 20.76
C PRO A 41 -20.40 6.08 19.59
N ALA A 42 -19.08 6.17 19.76
CA ALA A 42 -18.14 5.82 18.71
C ALA A 42 -18.53 4.44 18.19
N LEU A 43 -18.82 4.33 16.89
CA LEU A 43 -19.28 3.08 16.28
C LEU A 43 -18.33 1.96 16.70
N SER A 44 -18.90 0.88 17.23
CA SER A 44 -18.08 -0.30 17.50
C SER A 44 -17.45 -0.79 16.20
N ARG A 45 -16.36 -1.55 16.32
CA ARG A 45 -15.70 -2.15 15.17
C ARG A 45 -16.66 -3.04 14.37
N ALA A 46 -17.48 -3.83 15.04
CA ALA A 46 -18.48 -4.68 14.42
C ALA A 46 -19.53 -3.87 13.64
N GLU A 47 -20.09 -2.81 14.24
CA GLU A 47 -21.06 -1.93 13.56
C GLU A 47 -20.43 -1.22 12.35
N SER A 48 -19.17 -0.79 12.47
CA SER A 48 -18.45 -0.14 11.37
C SER A 48 -18.25 -1.10 10.20
N LEU A 49 -17.84 -2.34 10.47
CA LEU A 49 -17.67 -3.38 9.44
C LEU A 49 -19.00 -3.79 8.82
N GLN A 50 -20.05 -3.92 9.63
CA GLN A 50 -21.38 -4.25 9.14
C GLN A 50 -21.89 -3.21 8.15
N ARG A 51 -21.77 -1.91 8.47
CA ARG A 51 -22.12 -0.83 7.55
C ARG A 51 -21.26 -0.84 6.29
N TYR A 52 -19.95 -1.05 6.44
CA TYR A 52 -19.04 -1.12 5.29
C TYR A 52 -19.43 -2.24 4.32
N TYR A 53 -19.60 -3.48 4.81
CA TYR A 53 -19.95 -4.61 3.96
C TYR A 53 -21.38 -4.54 3.41
N ALA A 54 -22.29 -3.88 4.13
CA ALA A 54 -23.66 -3.68 3.66
C ALA A 54 -23.73 -2.65 2.52
N GLU A 55 -23.06 -1.51 2.68
CA GLU A 55 -23.30 -0.33 1.84
C GLU A 55 -22.16 -0.02 0.87
N TRP A 56 -20.91 -0.26 1.26
CA TRP A 56 -19.74 0.31 0.59
C TRP A 56 -18.82 -0.73 -0.06
N PHE A 57 -18.81 -1.97 0.44
CA PHE A 57 -17.96 -3.01 -0.09
C PHE A 57 -18.36 -3.35 -1.55
N PRO A 58 -17.42 -3.32 -2.50
CA PRO A 58 -17.75 -3.42 -3.91
C PRO A 58 -17.76 -4.87 -4.42
N ALA A 59 -18.63 -5.69 -3.82
CA ALA A 59 -18.70 -7.13 -4.11
C ALA A 59 -18.91 -7.45 -5.61
N THR A 60 -19.70 -6.64 -6.31
CA THR A 60 -20.01 -6.85 -7.74
C THR A 60 -18.79 -6.73 -8.62
N VAL A 61 -18.09 -5.59 -8.59
CA VAL A 61 -16.90 -5.38 -9.43
C VAL A 61 -15.74 -6.26 -8.98
N LEU A 62 -15.61 -6.60 -7.70
CA LEU A 62 -14.63 -7.58 -7.23
C LEU A 62 -14.90 -8.99 -7.75
N ALA A 63 -16.16 -9.44 -7.74
CA ALA A 63 -16.52 -10.74 -8.31
C ALA A 63 -16.27 -10.78 -9.83
N GLN A 64 -16.59 -9.70 -10.55
CA GLN A 64 -16.30 -9.58 -11.98
C GLN A 64 -14.79 -9.62 -12.26
N TRP A 65 -14.00 -8.84 -11.52
CA TRP A 65 -12.54 -8.87 -11.64
C TRP A 65 -11.97 -10.28 -11.44
N LEU A 66 -12.42 -10.99 -10.41
CA LEU A 66 -11.88 -12.30 -10.04
C LEU A 66 -12.43 -13.46 -10.87
N ALA A 67 -13.60 -13.30 -11.48
CA ALA A 67 -14.06 -14.11 -12.59
C ALA A 67 -13.13 -13.92 -13.81
N GLY A 68 -12.64 -12.69 -14.01
CA GLY A 68 -11.62 -12.32 -14.99
C GLY A 68 -12.09 -12.32 -16.44
N ARG A 69 -13.19 -13.01 -16.75
CA ARG A 69 -13.87 -13.04 -18.05
C ARG A 69 -15.38 -13.12 -17.88
N PRO A 70 -16.18 -12.68 -18.86
CA PRO A 70 -17.64 -12.75 -18.78
C PRO A 70 -18.17 -14.18 -18.98
N GLY A 71 -19.43 -14.40 -18.55
CA GLY A 71 -20.16 -15.64 -18.80
C GLY A 71 -19.80 -16.81 -17.89
N ALA A 72 -20.29 -18.00 -18.26
CA ALA A 72 -20.21 -19.21 -17.44
C ALA A 72 -18.77 -19.62 -17.10
N GLU A 73 -17.80 -19.34 -17.97
CA GLU A 73 -16.39 -19.65 -17.69
C GLU A 73 -15.82 -18.80 -16.54
N GLY A 74 -16.18 -17.52 -16.48
CA GLY A 74 -15.76 -16.64 -15.39
C GLY A 74 -16.44 -17.00 -14.07
N GLU A 75 -17.72 -17.35 -14.12
CA GLU A 75 -18.48 -17.83 -12.95
C GLU A 75 -17.87 -19.12 -12.39
N ASP A 76 -17.46 -20.05 -13.25
CA ASP A 76 -16.74 -21.26 -12.84
C ASP A 76 -15.40 -20.94 -12.17
N LEU A 77 -14.59 -20.04 -12.75
CA LEU A 77 -13.33 -19.60 -12.12
C LEU A 77 -13.55 -19.01 -10.73
N LEU A 78 -14.55 -18.13 -10.57
CA LEU A 78 -14.87 -17.51 -9.28
C LEU A 78 -15.28 -18.57 -8.24
N SER A 79 -16.07 -19.55 -8.64
CA SER A 79 -16.54 -20.65 -7.77
C SER A 79 -15.42 -21.55 -7.24
N ARG A 80 -14.27 -21.57 -7.93
CA ARG A 80 -13.06 -22.33 -7.59
C ARG A 80 -11.93 -21.47 -7.02
N ARG A 81 -12.14 -20.15 -6.88
CA ARG A 81 -11.19 -19.21 -6.28
C ARG A 81 -11.14 -19.36 -4.77
N GLU A 82 -9.94 -19.48 -4.20
CA GLU A 82 -9.76 -19.38 -2.75
C GLU A 82 -9.79 -17.94 -2.27
N PHE A 83 -10.54 -17.73 -1.19
CA PHE A 83 -10.44 -16.57 -0.31
C PHE A 83 -10.05 -17.05 1.09
N SER A 84 -9.37 -16.17 1.84
CA SER A 84 -9.26 -16.30 3.29
C SER A 84 -9.67 -15.02 3.98
N CYS A 85 -10.27 -15.16 5.16
CA CYS A 85 -10.71 -14.03 5.98
C CYS A 85 -10.03 -14.11 7.35
N GLU A 86 -9.59 -12.95 7.86
CA GLU A 86 -9.25 -12.77 9.27
C GLU A 86 -10.46 -12.13 9.95
N ALA A 87 -11.14 -12.92 10.78
CA ALA A 87 -12.38 -12.54 11.46
C ALA A 87 -12.26 -12.77 12.98
N ASP A 88 -13.06 -12.04 13.75
CA ASP A 88 -13.15 -12.21 15.20
C ASP A 88 -13.64 -13.64 15.53
N ASP A 89 -12.96 -14.31 16.45
CA ASP A 89 -13.31 -15.67 16.89
C ASP A 89 -14.27 -15.71 18.09
N GLY A 90 -14.70 -14.53 18.58
CA GLY A 90 -15.59 -14.38 19.72
C GLY A 90 -14.89 -14.49 21.08
N SER A 91 -13.58 -14.78 21.10
CA SER A 91 -12.74 -14.81 22.30
C SER A 91 -11.92 -13.53 22.51
N GLY A 92 -12.15 -12.52 21.66
CA GLY A 92 -11.33 -11.30 21.60
C GLY A 92 -10.07 -11.47 20.75
N GLY A 93 -9.95 -12.58 20.00
CA GLY A 93 -8.87 -12.87 19.06
C GLY A 93 -9.33 -12.87 17.61
N GLU A 94 -8.39 -12.94 16.68
CA GLU A 94 -8.67 -13.06 15.24
C GLU A 94 -8.26 -14.46 14.75
N LYS A 95 -9.16 -15.14 14.05
CA LYS A 95 -8.90 -16.44 13.43
C LYS A 95 -8.89 -16.31 11.91
N ARG A 96 -7.86 -16.88 11.28
CA ARG A 96 -7.81 -17.02 9.84
C ARG A 96 -8.66 -18.20 9.37
N ILE A 97 -9.65 -17.92 8.54
CA ILE A 97 -10.53 -18.89 7.89
C ILE A 97 -10.08 -19.01 6.44
N ARG A 98 -9.59 -20.18 6.04
CA ARG A 98 -9.08 -20.46 4.68
C ARG A 98 -10.04 -21.30 3.86
N TYR A 99 -9.76 -21.39 2.56
CA TYR A 99 -10.52 -22.20 1.60
C TYR A 99 -11.99 -21.81 1.53
N LEU A 100 -12.27 -20.51 1.66
CA LEU A 100 -13.54 -19.91 1.28
C LEU A 100 -13.58 -19.80 -0.24
N ALA A 101 -14.76 -19.84 -0.83
CA ALA A 101 -15.00 -19.66 -2.26
C ALA A 101 -16.43 -19.15 -2.45
N TYR A 102 -16.74 -18.50 -3.57
CA TYR A 102 -18.06 -17.87 -3.77
C TYR A 102 -18.51 -18.10 -5.21
N GLN A 103 -19.81 -18.34 -5.43
CA GLN A 103 -20.34 -18.52 -6.78
C GLN A 103 -20.54 -17.17 -7.48
N ASP A 104 -20.91 -16.15 -6.73
CA ASP A 104 -21.25 -14.82 -7.26
C ASP A 104 -20.99 -13.71 -6.23
N ALA A 105 -21.25 -12.47 -6.65
CA ALA A 105 -21.14 -11.28 -5.81
C ALA A 105 -22.08 -11.30 -4.60
N ALA A 106 -23.27 -11.91 -4.73
CA ALA A 106 -24.26 -11.96 -3.67
C ALA A 106 -23.79 -12.87 -2.53
N GLY A 107 -23.28 -14.06 -2.86
CA GLY A 107 -22.68 -15.01 -1.94
C GLY A 107 -21.43 -14.47 -1.26
N LEU A 108 -20.58 -13.74 -2.00
CA LEU A 108 -19.42 -13.02 -1.44
C LEU A 108 -19.87 -12.01 -0.39
N ARG A 109 -20.81 -11.11 -0.73
CA ARG A 109 -21.32 -10.09 0.19
C ARG A 109 -21.98 -10.70 1.42
N ALA A 110 -22.84 -11.71 1.23
CA ALA A 110 -23.55 -12.37 2.31
C ALA A 110 -22.58 -12.99 3.33
N GLU A 111 -21.52 -13.66 2.86
CA GLU A 111 -20.53 -14.24 3.77
C GLU A 111 -19.67 -13.16 4.46
N PHE A 112 -19.32 -12.08 3.76
CA PHE A 112 -18.54 -10.99 4.36
C PHE A 112 -19.36 -10.22 5.42
N LEU A 113 -20.68 -10.08 5.23
CA LEU A 113 -21.60 -9.58 6.25
C LEU A 113 -21.72 -10.52 7.46
N ARG A 114 -21.60 -11.84 7.24
CA ARG A 114 -21.64 -12.84 8.31
C ARG A 114 -20.32 -12.89 9.10
N LEU A 115 -19.20 -12.78 8.41
CA LEU A 115 -17.85 -12.92 8.99
C LEU A 115 -17.30 -11.60 9.53
N LEU A 116 -17.72 -10.46 8.98
CA LEU A 116 -17.18 -9.14 9.27
C LEU A 116 -15.63 -9.12 9.30
N PRO A 117 -14.94 -9.58 8.24
CA PRO A 117 -13.48 -9.62 8.27
C PRO A 117 -12.90 -8.19 8.28
N LEU A 118 -11.76 -7.97 8.94
CA LEU A 118 -10.99 -6.75 8.66
C LEU A 118 -10.21 -6.91 7.35
N ARG A 119 -9.52 -8.04 7.28
CA ARG A 119 -8.65 -8.40 6.19
C ARG A 119 -9.21 -9.65 5.51
N TYR A 120 -9.15 -9.63 4.19
CA TYR A 120 -9.28 -10.85 3.42
C TYR A 120 -8.13 -10.95 2.43
N ASP A 121 -7.72 -12.17 2.13
CA ASP A 121 -6.70 -12.47 1.13
C ASP A 121 -7.31 -13.29 -0.01
N ILE A 122 -6.75 -13.12 -1.19
CA ILE A 122 -7.16 -13.79 -2.43
C ILE A 122 -6.06 -14.79 -2.79
N GLY A 123 -6.48 -16.03 -2.99
CA GLY A 123 -5.67 -17.18 -3.37
C GLY A 123 -5.82 -17.54 -4.85
N PRO A 124 -5.34 -18.73 -5.26
CA PRO A 124 -5.50 -19.21 -6.63
C PRO A 124 -6.93 -19.66 -6.94
N VAL A 125 -7.20 -19.81 -8.23
CA VAL A 125 -8.23 -20.75 -8.72
C VAL A 125 -7.66 -22.16 -8.62
N TYR A 126 -8.42 -23.06 -8.01
CA TYR A 126 -8.08 -24.47 -7.91
C TYR A 126 -8.76 -25.31 -8.97
N ASP A 127 -8.30 -26.54 -9.19
CA ASP A 127 -8.93 -27.54 -10.07
C ASP A 127 -10.37 -27.91 -9.66
N ALA A 128 -10.76 -27.68 -8.40
CA ALA A 128 -12.11 -27.83 -7.88
C ALA A 128 -12.40 -26.78 -6.81
N SER A 129 -13.65 -26.66 -6.35
CA SER A 129 -13.99 -25.68 -5.32
C SER A 129 -13.21 -25.92 -4.01
N PRO A 130 -12.56 -24.90 -3.43
CA PRO A 130 -11.90 -24.97 -2.12
C PRO A 130 -12.79 -25.48 -0.98
N ARG A 131 -14.11 -25.28 -1.10
CA ARG A 131 -15.12 -25.74 -0.15
C ARG A 131 -15.20 -27.27 -0.08
N ASP A 132 -14.90 -27.96 -1.18
CA ASP A 132 -15.01 -29.41 -1.29
C ASP A 132 -13.71 -30.14 -0.91
N ARG A 133 -12.68 -29.44 -0.42
CA ARG A 133 -11.35 -30.02 -0.13
C ARG A 133 -11.37 -31.30 0.71
N TYR A 134 -12.28 -31.39 1.69
CA TYR A 134 -12.39 -32.55 2.58
C TYR A 134 -13.15 -33.73 1.97
N ARG A 135 -13.86 -33.51 0.86
CA ARG A 135 -14.59 -34.55 0.11
C ARG A 135 -13.72 -35.20 -0.96
N ARG A 136 -12.54 -34.64 -1.25
CA ARG A 136 -11.63 -35.13 -2.28
C ARG A 136 -10.58 -36.08 -1.71
N ILE A 137 -10.22 -37.08 -2.51
CA ILE A 137 -9.08 -37.97 -2.25
C ILE A 137 -7.77 -37.24 -2.60
N ASN A 138 -7.74 -36.57 -3.74
CA ASN A 138 -6.59 -35.81 -4.21
C ASN A 138 -6.58 -34.39 -3.60
N LYS A 139 -5.37 -33.85 -3.39
CA LYS A 139 -5.19 -32.46 -2.97
C LYS A 139 -5.68 -31.51 -4.06
N LEU A 140 -6.10 -30.32 -3.63
CA LEU A 140 -6.46 -29.24 -4.54
C LEU A 140 -5.18 -28.69 -5.19
N GLU A 141 -5.20 -28.59 -6.51
CA GLU A 141 -4.08 -28.11 -7.30
C GLU A 141 -4.39 -26.71 -7.85
N PRO A 142 -3.55 -25.69 -7.59
CA PRO A 142 -3.70 -24.37 -8.19
C PRO A 142 -3.59 -24.47 -9.71
N VAL A 143 -4.55 -23.88 -10.44
CA VAL A 143 -4.55 -23.86 -11.92
C VAL A 143 -4.27 -22.45 -12.46
N GLU A 144 -4.90 -21.43 -11.89
CA GLU A 144 -4.71 -20.03 -12.30
C GLU A 144 -4.52 -19.15 -11.07
N ARG A 145 -3.69 -18.11 -11.19
CA ARG A 145 -3.57 -17.02 -10.22
C ARG A 145 -2.90 -15.84 -10.85
N GLU A 146 -3.39 -14.64 -10.58
CA GLU A 146 -2.76 -13.39 -10.99
C GLU A 146 -1.26 -13.40 -10.62
N LEU A 147 -0.40 -12.86 -11.49
CA LEU A 147 1.00 -12.67 -11.12
C LEU A 147 1.08 -11.44 -10.22
N VAL A 148 1.45 -11.65 -8.96
CA VAL A 148 1.38 -10.61 -7.94
C VAL A 148 2.75 -10.20 -7.43
N PHE A 149 2.88 -8.93 -7.08
CA PHE A 149 4.09 -8.38 -6.46
C PHE A 149 3.72 -7.57 -5.24
N ASP A 150 4.53 -7.66 -4.19
CA ASP A 150 4.39 -6.89 -2.95
C ASP A 150 5.64 -6.05 -2.72
N VAL A 151 5.44 -4.73 -2.60
CA VAL A 151 6.47 -3.74 -2.31
C VAL A 151 6.11 -3.10 -0.97
N ASP A 152 6.79 -3.50 0.10
CA ASP A 152 6.70 -2.89 1.43
C ASP A 152 7.84 -1.89 1.63
N LEU A 153 7.61 -0.80 2.37
CA LEU A 153 8.61 0.21 2.66
C LEU A 153 9.62 -0.20 3.74
N ASP A 154 9.35 -1.23 4.55
CA ASP A 154 10.26 -1.68 5.62
C ASP A 154 11.66 -1.97 5.14
N VAL A 155 11.75 -2.58 3.96
CA VAL A 155 13.02 -2.95 3.37
C VAL A 155 13.86 -1.72 3.05
N TYR A 156 13.29 -0.51 3.00
CA TYR A 156 13.99 0.75 2.76
C TYR A 156 14.38 1.52 4.03
N GLU A 157 14.02 1.08 5.24
CA GLU A 157 14.29 1.81 6.50
C GLU A 157 15.77 2.22 6.68
N SER A 158 16.69 1.36 6.26
CA SER A 158 18.13 1.63 6.34
C SER A 158 18.61 2.70 5.35
N VAL A 159 18.01 2.77 4.15
CA VAL A 159 18.36 3.79 3.16
C VAL A 159 17.62 5.10 3.39
N SER A 160 16.40 5.04 3.93
CA SER A 160 15.63 6.24 4.26
C SER A 160 16.33 7.08 5.32
N ALA A 161 17.00 6.43 6.28
CA ALA A 161 17.73 7.05 7.39
C ALA A 161 19.06 7.72 7.00
N LEU A 162 19.62 7.46 5.81
CA LEU A 162 20.90 8.01 5.39
C LEU A 162 20.84 9.54 5.29
N GLY A 163 21.83 10.24 5.87
CA GLY A 163 21.99 11.69 5.70
C GLY A 163 20.88 12.54 6.34
N GLN A 164 20.03 11.96 7.19
CA GLN A 164 19.04 12.71 7.96
C GLN A 164 19.70 13.39 9.15
N SER A 165 19.48 14.69 9.30
CA SER A 165 20.02 15.52 10.40
C SER A 165 19.15 15.56 11.64
N GLU A 166 17.90 15.11 11.55
CA GLU A 166 16.97 15.12 12.69
C GLU A 166 17.24 13.93 13.62
N PRO A 167 17.24 14.12 14.96
CA PRO A 167 17.22 13.00 15.88
C PRO A 167 15.99 12.12 15.59
N ALA A 168 16.11 10.83 15.84
CA ALA A 168 15.16 9.76 15.53
C ALA A 168 13.72 9.89 16.11
N GLY A 169 13.28 11.08 16.53
CA GLY A 169 11.97 11.39 17.09
C GLY A 169 11.16 12.48 16.36
N ALA A 170 11.62 13.05 15.25
CA ALA A 170 10.84 14.01 14.45
C ALA A 170 10.17 13.40 13.20
N ALA A 171 10.78 12.37 12.61
CA ALA A 171 10.15 11.59 11.54
C ALA A 171 9.12 10.63 12.13
N ALA A 172 7.91 10.58 11.56
CA ALA A 172 6.94 9.58 11.95
C ALA A 172 7.54 8.19 11.71
N ASN A 173 7.65 7.38 12.76
CA ASN A 173 8.04 5.99 12.61
C ASN A 173 6.81 5.14 12.19
N PHE A 174 7.04 3.99 11.56
CA PHE A 174 5.95 3.12 11.13
C PHE A 174 5.18 2.46 12.30
N ALA A 175 5.65 2.57 13.53
CA ALA A 175 4.97 2.05 14.71
C ALA A 175 3.87 3.01 15.21
N ASP A 176 4.15 4.31 15.20
CA ASP A 176 3.33 5.36 15.80
C ASP A 176 2.36 5.98 14.80
N ASP A 177 2.84 6.38 13.61
CA ASP A 177 2.01 6.87 12.51
C ASP A 177 2.45 6.28 11.17
N PRO A 178 2.02 5.04 10.85
CA PRO A 178 2.45 4.35 9.64
C PRO A 178 2.01 5.02 8.34
N LEU A 179 0.89 5.77 8.33
CA LEU A 179 0.43 6.42 7.11
C LEU A 179 1.23 7.70 6.85
N ARG A 180 1.59 8.43 7.91
CA ARG A 180 2.49 9.56 7.79
C ARG A 180 3.90 9.11 7.39
N ALA A 181 4.44 8.10 8.07
CA ALA A 181 5.72 7.50 7.73
C ALA A 181 5.77 7.02 6.27
N CYS A 182 4.67 6.43 5.79
CA CYS A 182 4.51 6.03 4.38
C CYS A 182 4.49 7.24 3.44
N ALA A 183 3.81 8.32 3.79
CA ALA A 183 3.79 9.55 2.99
C ALA A 183 5.18 10.20 2.92
N ASP A 184 5.91 10.24 4.03
CA ASP A 184 7.26 10.80 4.11
C ASP A 184 8.29 9.96 3.32
N ASN A 185 8.01 8.67 3.09
CA ASN A 185 8.85 7.75 2.33
C ASN A 185 8.25 7.35 0.97
N TRP A 186 7.25 8.09 0.48
CA TRP A 186 6.51 7.74 -0.73
C TRP A 186 7.38 7.76 -2.00
N LEU A 187 8.52 8.47 -1.97
CA LEU A 187 9.51 8.48 -3.06
C LEU A 187 9.91 7.05 -3.48
N PHE A 188 10.10 6.12 -2.53
CA PHE A 188 10.50 4.75 -2.84
C PHE A 188 9.37 3.95 -3.48
N VAL A 189 8.12 4.17 -3.08
CA VAL A 189 6.94 3.56 -3.72
C VAL A 189 6.81 4.10 -5.14
N GLU A 190 6.93 5.41 -5.32
CA GLU A 190 6.86 6.08 -6.62
C GLU A 190 7.92 5.53 -7.59
N ALA A 191 9.17 5.42 -7.12
CA ALA A 191 10.28 4.83 -7.86
C ALA A 191 10.00 3.35 -8.23
N ALA A 192 9.56 2.55 -7.25
CA ALA A 192 9.26 1.13 -7.45
C ALA A 192 8.15 0.91 -8.48
N VAL A 193 7.02 1.61 -8.34
CA VAL A 193 5.89 1.53 -9.29
C VAL A 193 6.34 1.95 -10.68
N THR A 194 7.10 3.04 -10.81
CA THR A 194 7.55 3.53 -12.12
C THR A 194 8.46 2.53 -12.84
N VAL A 195 9.44 1.96 -12.14
CA VAL A 195 10.35 0.95 -12.72
C VAL A 195 9.61 -0.34 -13.06
N MET A 196 8.73 -0.81 -12.16
CA MET A 196 7.99 -2.04 -12.35
C MET A 196 6.94 -1.94 -13.45
N GLU A 197 6.18 -0.85 -13.50
CA GLU A 197 5.18 -0.61 -14.55
C GLU A 197 5.83 -0.65 -15.93
N GLN A 198 6.99 0.00 -16.10
CA GLN A 198 7.76 -0.04 -17.33
C GLN A 198 8.18 -1.47 -17.70
N ALA A 199 8.76 -2.22 -16.76
CA ALA A 199 9.23 -3.58 -17.03
C ALA A 199 8.06 -4.53 -17.35
N LEU A 200 6.97 -4.47 -16.58
CA LEU A 200 5.79 -5.31 -16.80
C LEU A 200 5.15 -5.05 -18.17
N ARG A 201 5.06 -3.78 -18.60
CA ARG A 201 4.46 -3.44 -19.89
C ARG A 201 5.41 -3.64 -21.07
N GLU A 202 6.65 -3.17 -20.99
CA GLU A 202 7.55 -3.16 -22.15
C GLU A 202 8.37 -4.44 -22.32
N ASP A 203 8.82 -5.06 -21.23
CA ASP A 203 9.64 -6.27 -21.32
C ASP A 203 8.76 -7.51 -21.41
N PHE A 204 7.70 -7.55 -20.59
CA PHE A 204 6.81 -8.70 -20.53
C PHE A 204 5.55 -8.54 -21.36
N GLY A 205 5.22 -7.34 -21.87
CA GLY A 205 4.04 -7.10 -22.69
C GLY A 205 2.71 -7.18 -21.94
N TYR A 206 2.70 -7.03 -20.61
CA TYR A 206 1.47 -7.15 -19.82
C TYR A 206 0.58 -5.93 -20.00
N GLU A 207 -0.71 -6.15 -20.19
CA GLU A 207 -1.66 -5.09 -20.44
C GLU A 207 -2.47 -4.75 -19.18
N HIS A 208 -2.83 -5.76 -18.39
CA HIS A 208 -3.76 -5.62 -17.26
C HIS A 208 -3.03 -5.66 -15.92
N VAL A 209 -2.38 -4.55 -15.57
CA VAL A 209 -1.69 -4.36 -14.29
C VAL A 209 -2.51 -3.48 -13.34
N LEU A 210 -3.03 -4.06 -12.26
CA LEU A 210 -3.77 -3.34 -11.22
C LEU A 210 -2.86 -3.04 -10.02
N TRP A 211 -2.67 -1.76 -9.72
CA TRP A 211 -1.93 -1.32 -8.53
C TRP A 211 -2.86 -0.98 -7.38
N VAL A 212 -2.53 -1.45 -6.19
CA VAL A 212 -3.36 -1.34 -5.00
C VAL A 212 -2.52 -0.88 -3.82
N PHE A 213 -2.96 0.15 -3.11
CA PHE A 213 -2.33 0.55 -1.86
C PHE A 213 -2.58 -0.51 -0.77
N SER A 214 -1.54 -0.91 -0.04
CA SER A 214 -1.64 -1.99 0.95
C SER A 214 -2.39 -1.58 2.24
N GLY A 215 -2.84 -0.33 2.35
CA GLY A 215 -3.52 0.20 3.54
C GLY A 215 -2.57 0.62 4.67
N ARG A 216 -1.25 0.45 4.51
CA ARG A 216 -0.26 0.89 5.50
C ARG A 216 0.96 1.55 4.87
N ARG A 217 1.89 0.76 4.34
CA ARG A 217 3.24 1.21 4.01
C ARG A 217 3.81 0.55 2.75
N GLY A 218 2.94 0.22 1.80
CA GLY A 218 3.36 -0.48 0.60
C GLY A 218 2.27 -0.52 -0.46
N VAL A 219 2.57 -1.20 -1.55
CA VAL A 219 1.66 -1.38 -2.69
C VAL A 219 1.76 -2.80 -3.21
N HIS A 220 0.65 -3.28 -3.76
CA HIS A 220 0.59 -4.55 -4.47
C HIS A 220 0.33 -4.30 -5.95
N ALA A 221 0.99 -5.07 -6.81
CA ALA A 221 0.63 -5.18 -8.22
C ALA A 221 -0.07 -6.51 -8.49
N TRP A 222 -1.15 -6.49 -9.27
CA TRP A 222 -1.88 -7.67 -9.73
C TRP A 222 -1.88 -7.66 -11.26
N VAL A 223 -1.08 -8.54 -11.86
CA VAL A 223 -1.06 -8.73 -13.31
C VAL A 223 -2.10 -9.79 -13.66
N CYS A 224 -3.13 -9.37 -14.39
CA CYS A 224 -4.38 -10.09 -14.60
C CYS A 224 -4.52 -10.73 -15.98
N ASP A 225 -3.57 -10.48 -16.90
CA ASP A 225 -3.53 -11.11 -18.22
C ASP A 225 -3.68 -12.63 -18.11
N THR A 226 -4.46 -13.24 -19.00
CA THR A 226 -4.71 -14.70 -19.00
C THR A 226 -3.40 -15.51 -19.04
N ARG A 227 -2.41 -15.09 -19.83
CA ARG A 227 -1.07 -15.73 -19.86
C ARG A 227 -0.29 -15.56 -18.55
N ALA A 228 -0.50 -14.47 -17.82
CA ALA A 228 0.11 -14.25 -16.50
C ALA A 228 -0.53 -15.17 -15.45
N ARG A 229 -1.86 -15.31 -15.53
CA ARG A 229 -2.63 -16.17 -14.62
C ARG A 229 -2.21 -17.64 -14.71
N GLN A 230 -1.85 -18.09 -15.90
CA GLN A 230 -1.49 -19.48 -16.21
C GLN A 230 -0.01 -19.81 -15.99
N LEU A 231 0.84 -18.84 -15.60
CA LEU A 231 2.26 -19.09 -15.37
C LEU A 231 2.50 -20.15 -14.31
N THR A 232 3.40 -21.10 -14.60
CA THR A 232 3.91 -22.05 -13.61
C THR A 232 4.76 -21.36 -12.56
N ASP A 233 5.03 -22.05 -11.46
CA ASP A 233 5.84 -21.53 -10.37
C ASP A 233 7.29 -21.28 -10.84
N GLU A 234 7.81 -22.09 -11.77
CA GLU A 234 9.13 -21.88 -12.39
C GLU A 234 9.17 -20.61 -13.23
N ALA A 235 8.14 -20.37 -14.04
CA ALA A 235 8.06 -19.16 -14.86
C ALA A 235 7.91 -17.90 -13.99
N ARG A 236 7.12 -17.97 -12.92
CA ARG A 236 7.02 -16.90 -11.91
C ARG A 236 8.36 -16.63 -11.25
N ALA A 237 9.09 -17.68 -10.86
CA ALA A 237 10.42 -17.53 -10.30
C ALA A 237 11.38 -16.86 -11.29
N ALA A 238 11.36 -17.22 -12.58
CA ALA A 238 12.19 -16.59 -13.60
C ALA A 238 11.89 -15.08 -13.76
N ILE A 239 10.61 -14.68 -13.74
CA ILE A 239 10.21 -13.27 -13.79
C ILE A 239 10.71 -12.51 -12.55
N VAL A 240 10.57 -13.12 -11.38
CA VAL A 240 11.07 -12.56 -10.11
C VAL A 240 12.58 -12.38 -10.13
N GLU A 241 13.32 -13.33 -10.71
CA GLU A 241 14.77 -13.20 -10.87
C GLU A 241 15.16 -12.11 -11.88
N TYR A 242 14.41 -11.96 -12.97
CA TYR A 242 14.61 -10.89 -13.94
C TYR A 242 14.41 -9.50 -13.32
N LEU A 243 13.38 -9.35 -12.49
CA LEU A 243 13.03 -8.08 -11.84
C LEU A 243 13.88 -7.77 -10.61
N GLN A 244 14.69 -8.71 -10.10
CA GLN A 244 15.54 -8.48 -8.93
C GLN A 244 16.86 -7.82 -9.28
N TYR A 245 17.19 -6.75 -8.55
CA TYR A 245 18.54 -6.21 -8.53
C TYR A 245 19.38 -6.92 -7.46
N ARG A 246 20.45 -7.61 -7.90
CA ARG A 246 21.37 -8.38 -7.03
C ARG A 246 22.71 -7.68 -6.74
N GLY A 247 22.81 -6.38 -7.01
CA GLY A 247 24.03 -5.62 -6.72
C GLY A 247 24.22 -5.33 -5.23
N ILE A 248 25.28 -4.58 -4.91
CA ILE A 248 25.57 -4.19 -3.53
C ILE A 248 24.49 -3.20 -3.07
N SER A 249 23.67 -3.62 -2.10
CA SER A 249 22.64 -2.79 -1.47
C SER A 249 23.10 -2.35 -0.08
N ALA A 250 22.67 -1.16 0.36
CA ALA A 250 22.93 -0.64 1.72
C ALA A 250 22.52 -1.60 2.85
N VAL A 251 21.62 -2.54 2.56
CA VAL A 251 20.94 -3.37 3.57
C VAL A 251 21.66 -4.70 3.83
N SER A 252 22.65 -5.08 3.03
CA SER A 252 23.39 -6.31 3.32
C SER A 252 24.37 -6.07 4.46
N ASN A 253 24.02 -6.52 5.66
CA ASN A 253 25.01 -7.03 6.59
C ASN A 253 25.99 -7.88 5.78
N ARG A 254 27.29 -7.62 5.91
CA ARG A 254 28.39 -8.27 5.16
C ARG A 254 28.45 -9.80 5.31
N SER A 255 27.45 -10.45 5.93
CA SER A 255 27.43 -11.85 6.34
C SER A 255 26.48 -12.76 5.53
N SER A 256 25.66 -12.26 4.58
CA SER A 256 24.80 -13.14 3.77
C SER A 256 24.83 -12.89 2.26
N LEU A 257 25.73 -12.02 1.77
CA LEU A 257 26.14 -12.13 0.37
C LEU A 257 26.91 -13.44 0.26
N SER A 258 26.27 -14.48 -0.28
CA SER A 258 26.99 -15.62 -0.79
C SER A 258 28.19 -15.10 -1.57
N SER A 259 29.37 -15.61 -1.23
CA SER A 259 30.66 -15.42 -1.91
C SER A 259 30.66 -15.63 -3.43
N THR A 260 29.48 -15.83 -4.03
CA THR A 260 29.21 -16.07 -5.45
C THR A 260 28.83 -14.80 -6.24
N PHE A 261 28.58 -13.64 -5.60
CA PHE A 261 28.71 -12.39 -6.37
C PHE A 261 30.20 -12.18 -6.59
N ASN A 262 30.71 -12.82 -7.65
CA ASN A 262 32.04 -12.62 -8.14
C ASN A 262 32.24 -11.11 -8.18
N ARG A 263 33.14 -10.56 -7.35
CA ARG A 263 33.54 -9.15 -7.43
C ARG A 263 34.15 -8.79 -8.80
N THR A 264 34.27 -9.79 -9.67
CA THR A 264 34.67 -9.78 -11.07
C THR A 264 33.49 -9.83 -12.06
N ALA A 265 32.24 -9.98 -11.61
CA ALA A 265 31.05 -10.04 -12.46
C ALA A 265 30.58 -8.62 -12.82
N THR A 266 31.31 -8.06 -13.79
CA THR A 266 30.96 -6.98 -14.72
C THR A 266 30.33 -5.71 -14.13
N THR A 267 31.02 -4.58 -14.29
CA THR A 267 30.43 -3.23 -14.22
C THR A 267 29.27 -3.02 -15.23
N PHE A 268 29.11 -3.94 -16.17
CA PHE A 268 28.09 -3.91 -17.20
C PHE A 268 26.69 -4.16 -16.64
N LEU A 269 25.82 -3.16 -16.77
CA LEU A 269 24.39 -3.28 -16.48
C LEU A 269 23.65 -3.91 -17.66
N HIS A 270 22.87 -4.95 -17.38
CA HIS A 270 21.86 -5.49 -18.30
C HIS A 270 20.94 -4.35 -18.79
N PRO A 271 20.47 -4.34 -20.07
CA PRO A 271 19.63 -3.27 -20.60
C PRO A 271 18.44 -2.88 -19.70
N ALA A 272 17.78 -3.87 -19.09
CA ALA A 272 16.68 -3.63 -18.15
C ALA A 272 17.11 -2.83 -16.92
N LEU A 273 18.26 -3.16 -16.32
CA LEU A 273 18.80 -2.44 -15.16
C LEU A 273 19.34 -1.07 -15.54
N ARG A 274 19.93 -0.92 -16.73
CA ARG A 274 20.35 0.38 -17.27
C ARG A 274 19.14 1.31 -17.44
N ARG A 275 18.07 0.81 -18.09
CA ARG A 275 16.82 1.56 -18.25
C ARG A 275 16.22 1.93 -16.88
N ALA A 276 16.19 0.99 -15.94
CA ALA A 276 15.74 1.28 -14.57
C ALA A 276 16.59 2.36 -13.90
N ALA A 277 17.92 2.31 -14.01
CA ALA A 277 18.79 3.34 -13.47
C ALA A 277 18.50 4.72 -14.09
N THR A 278 18.29 4.79 -15.41
CA THR A 278 17.90 6.03 -16.09
C THR A 278 16.56 6.57 -15.59
N ILE A 279 15.55 5.71 -15.41
CA ILE A 279 14.25 6.08 -14.82
C ILE A 279 14.44 6.64 -13.40
N LEU A 280 15.38 6.09 -12.64
CA LEU A 280 15.63 6.44 -11.25
C LEU A 280 16.49 7.70 -11.05
N LEU A 281 17.14 8.25 -12.08
CA LEU A 281 17.99 9.43 -11.94
C LEU A 281 17.23 10.67 -11.37
N PRO A 282 16.02 11.02 -11.84
CA PRO A 282 15.24 12.11 -11.22
C PRO A 282 14.83 11.81 -9.77
N PHE A 283 14.66 10.54 -9.41
CA PHE A 283 14.37 10.12 -8.03
C PHE A 283 15.61 10.24 -7.14
N MET A 284 16.81 10.03 -7.70
CA MET A 284 18.08 10.27 -7.02
C MET A 284 18.26 11.75 -6.68
N ASP A 285 17.93 12.66 -7.60
CA ASP A 285 17.97 14.09 -7.32
C ASP A 285 17.06 14.45 -6.14
N ARG A 286 15.79 14.00 -6.16
CA ARG A 286 14.84 14.20 -5.04
C ARG A 286 15.33 13.58 -3.73
N PHE A 287 15.86 12.35 -3.78
CA PHE A 287 16.40 11.66 -2.60
C PHE A 287 17.50 12.49 -1.93
N LEU A 288 18.40 13.08 -2.72
CA LEU A 288 19.50 13.90 -2.24
C LEU A 288 19.06 15.30 -1.79
N GLU A 289 18.06 15.90 -2.44
CA GLU A 289 17.46 17.18 -2.01
C GLU A 289 16.82 17.09 -0.62
N GLU A 290 16.16 15.97 -0.32
CA GLU A 290 15.62 15.65 1.00
C GLU A 290 16.71 15.36 2.05
N ARG A 291 17.97 15.14 1.62
CA ARG A 291 19.10 14.71 2.46
C ARG A 291 20.33 15.59 2.21
N PRO A 292 20.26 16.90 2.50
CA PRO A 292 21.34 17.84 2.19
C PRO A 292 22.66 17.52 2.89
N SER A 293 22.62 16.81 4.03
CA SER A 293 23.78 16.45 4.83
C SER A 293 24.41 15.09 4.46
N ILE A 294 23.89 14.37 3.46
CA ILE A 294 24.33 13.01 3.13
C ILE A 294 25.82 12.90 2.78
N TRP A 295 26.40 13.97 2.22
CA TRP A 295 27.82 14.04 1.88
C TRP A 295 28.70 14.55 3.02
N ALA A 296 28.11 15.21 4.04
CA ALA A 296 28.82 15.68 5.21
C ALA A 296 28.93 14.59 6.30
N ASP A 297 28.02 13.63 6.29
CA ASP A 297 28.08 12.42 7.11
C ASP A 297 28.99 11.38 6.43
N GLU A 298 30.19 11.19 6.99
CA GLU A 298 31.17 10.20 6.49
C GLU A 298 30.60 8.77 6.46
N GLY A 299 29.77 8.38 7.43
CA GLY A 299 29.15 7.06 7.46
C GLY A 299 28.10 6.88 6.36
N ALA A 300 27.30 7.91 6.11
CA ALA A 300 26.35 7.92 5.00
C ALA A 300 27.06 7.91 3.64
N MET A 301 28.08 8.76 3.45
CA MET A 301 28.88 8.80 2.23
C MET A 301 29.57 7.46 1.95
N ASP A 302 30.18 6.84 2.96
CA ASP A 302 30.80 5.52 2.83
C ASP A 302 29.81 4.44 2.44
N THR A 303 28.61 4.48 3.03
CA THR A 303 27.53 3.54 2.69
C THR A 303 27.06 3.71 1.24
N VAL A 304 26.83 4.95 0.80
CA VAL A 304 26.39 5.28 -0.55
C VAL A 304 27.46 4.89 -1.59
N LEU A 305 28.69 5.35 -1.42
CA LEU A 305 29.77 5.05 -2.35
C LEU A 305 30.16 3.57 -2.34
N GLY A 306 29.99 2.88 -1.23
CA GLY A 306 30.22 1.44 -1.09
C GLY A 306 29.36 0.58 -2.02
N MET A 307 28.24 1.09 -2.55
CA MET A 307 27.39 0.39 -3.51
C MET A 307 28.00 0.31 -4.92
N CYS A 308 28.94 1.19 -5.25
CA CYS A 308 29.61 1.18 -6.54
C CYS A 308 30.68 0.06 -6.57
N PRO A 309 30.61 -0.90 -7.52
CA PRO A 309 31.54 -2.03 -7.56
C PRO A 309 32.97 -1.62 -7.95
N ASP A 310 33.12 -0.58 -8.78
CA ASP A 310 34.41 -0.13 -9.30
C ASP A 310 35.16 0.78 -8.31
N ALA A 311 36.39 0.39 -7.96
CA ALA A 311 37.20 1.11 -6.98
C ALA A 311 37.71 2.47 -7.46
N GLN A 312 38.03 2.60 -8.75
CA GLN A 312 38.51 3.84 -9.34
C GLN A 312 37.38 4.86 -9.47
N VAL A 313 36.19 4.40 -9.83
CA VAL A 313 34.97 5.23 -9.86
C VAL A 313 34.63 5.69 -8.45
N ARG A 314 34.57 4.79 -7.46
CA ARG A 314 34.35 5.17 -6.04
C ARG A 314 35.29 6.24 -5.55
N GLU A 315 36.60 6.05 -5.76
CA GLU A 315 37.62 6.99 -5.29
C GLU A 315 37.58 8.32 -6.05
N THR A 316 37.14 8.31 -7.30
CA THR A 316 36.91 9.54 -8.07
C THR A 316 35.71 10.32 -7.55
N LEU A 317 34.58 9.63 -7.33
CA LEU A 317 33.38 10.22 -6.72
C LEU A 317 33.70 10.80 -5.34
N ARG A 318 34.35 10.03 -4.46
CA ARG A 318 34.74 10.48 -3.11
C ARG A 318 35.56 11.76 -3.16
N ARG A 319 36.65 11.78 -3.94
CA ARG A 319 37.51 12.96 -4.05
C ARG A 319 36.78 14.17 -4.63
N PHE A 320 35.84 13.96 -5.55
CA PHE A 320 35.03 15.04 -6.08
C PHE A 320 34.10 15.61 -5.01
N ILE A 321 33.34 14.74 -4.33
CA ILE A 321 32.39 15.11 -3.29
C ILE A 321 33.09 15.85 -2.15
N GLN A 322 34.22 15.34 -1.65
CA GLN A 322 34.98 15.98 -0.57
C GLN A 322 35.61 17.34 -0.96
N ARG A 323 35.90 17.56 -2.25
CA ARG A 323 36.41 18.85 -2.75
C ARG A 323 35.30 19.83 -3.07
N SER A 324 34.08 19.35 -3.28
CA SER A 324 32.94 20.19 -3.56
C SER A 324 32.61 20.98 -2.31
N HIS A 325 32.75 22.30 -2.38
CA HIS A 325 32.44 23.17 -1.26
C HIS A 325 30.94 23.16 -0.95
N THR A 326 30.55 23.44 0.30
CA THR A 326 29.19 23.41 0.85
C THR A 326 28.18 24.38 0.22
N ARG A 327 28.50 25.01 -0.92
CA ARG A 327 27.62 25.96 -1.61
C ARG A 327 26.63 25.29 -2.56
N GLU A 328 26.89 24.07 -2.98
CA GLU A 328 26.02 23.32 -3.89
C GLU A 328 25.13 22.34 -3.12
N SER A 329 23.95 22.05 -3.66
CA SER A 329 23.07 21.03 -3.08
C SER A 329 23.67 19.64 -3.27
N ALA A 330 23.28 18.69 -2.42
CA ALA A 330 23.73 17.30 -2.53
C ALA A 330 23.45 16.69 -3.92
N ALA A 331 22.30 17.03 -4.53
CA ALA A 331 21.94 16.64 -5.88
C ALA A 331 22.84 17.28 -6.96
N ALA A 332 23.20 18.56 -6.82
CA ALA A 332 24.10 19.23 -7.76
C ALA A 332 25.51 18.61 -7.72
N VAL A 333 26.03 18.35 -6.51
CA VAL A 333 27.31 17.66 -6.33
C VAL A 333 27.30 16.28 -7.00
N TRP A 334 26.22 15.51 -6.84
CA TRP A 334 26.07 14.21 -7.49
C TRP A 334 26.10 14.31 -9.02
N ARG A 335 25.32 15.22 -9.62
CA ARG A 335 25.30 15.42 -11.08
C ARG A 335 26.68 15.80 -11.64
N LEU A 336 27.36 16.76 -11.01
CA LEU A 336 28.71 17.16 -11.41
C LEU A 336 29.74 16.03 -11.21
N ALA A 337 29.56 15.19 -10.20
CA ALA A 337 30.41 14.02 -10.00
C ALA A 337 30.26 13.02 -11.16
N LEU A 338 29.03 12.79 -11.65
CA LEU A 338 28.78 11.95 -12.82
C LEU A 338 29.40 12.54 -14.09
N GLU A 339 29.29 13.85 -14.31
CA GLU A 339 29.97 14.55 -15.42
C GLU A 339 31.50 14.41 -15.32
N GLN A 340 32.05 14.44 -14.10
CA GLN A 340 33.47 14.23 -13.91
C GLN A 340 33.90 12.80 -14.30
N LEU A 341 33.10 11.78 -14.00
CA LEU A 341 33.38 10.42 -14.45
C LEU A 341 33.45 10.33 -15.98
N ASP A 342 32.48 10.95 -16.66
CA ASP A 342 32.43 10.99 -18.12
C ASP A 342 33.63 11.72 -18.73
N SER A 343 34.00 12.88 -18.18
CA SER A 343 35.20 13.64 -18.60
C SER A 343 36.50 12.85 -18.48
N LYS A 344 36.56 11.93 -17.50
CA LYS A 344 37.69 11.04 -17.24
C LYS A 344 37.58 9.69 -17.97
N ARG A 345 36.52 9.50 -18.78
CA ARG A 345 36.20 8.26 -19.49
C ARG A 345 36.12 7.05 -18.56
N LEU A 346 35.59 7.27 -17.35
CA LEU A 346 35.33 6.21 -16.40
C LEU A 346 33.94 5.64 -16.61
N ASP A 347 33.75 4.40 -16.18
CA ASP A 347 32.49 3.68 -16.35
C ASP A 347 31.38 4.31 -15.49
N THR A 348 30.45 5.00 -16.13
CA THR A 348 29.29 5.61 -15.48
C THR A 348 28.25 4.57 -15.06
N ASP A 349 28.23 3.38 -15.65
CA ASP A 349 27.35 2.29 -15.21
C ASP A 349 27.74 1.78 -13.84
N ALA A 350 29.04 1.79 -13.52
CA ALA A 350 29.51 1.49 -12.19
C ALA A 350 28.91 2.46 -11.14
N ALA A 351 28.69 3.73 -11.49
CA ALA A 351 28.01 4.69 -10.61
C ALA A 351 26.50 4.45 -10.54
N MET A 352 25.88 3.93 -11.60
CA MET A 352 24.44 3.60 -11.62
C MET A 352 24.06 2.50 -10.63
N HIS A 353 25.00 1.65 -10.21
CA HIS A 353 24.79 0.71 -9.10
C HIS A 353 24.44 1.40 -7.77
N ILE A 354 24.87 2.65 -7.56
CA ILE A 354 24.49 3.47 -6.39
C ILE A 354 23.00 3.82 -6.47
N VAL A 355 22.55 4.31 -7.63
CA VAL A 355 21.15 4.67 -7.88
C VAL A 355 20.25 3.44 -7.68
N LEU A 356 20.66 2.30 -8.25
CA LEU A 356 19.93 1.03 -8.11
C LEU A 356 19.93 0.54 -6.65
N GLY A 357 21.06 0.61 -5.95
CA GLY A 357 21.16 0.17 -4.55
C GLY A 357 20.28 0.97 -3.59
N LEU A 358 20.09 2.27 -3.86
CA LEU A 358 19.25 3.15 -3.05
C LEU A 358 17.75 3.06 -3.38
N LEU A 359 17.40 3.03 -4.68
CA LEU A 359 16.03 3.35 -5.12
C LEU A 359 15.33 2.24 -5.92
N TYR A 360 16.04 1.16 -6.29
CA TYR A 360 15.43 0.11 -7.09
C TYR A 360 14.38 -0.70 -6.29
N PRO A 361 13.26 -1.11 -6.92
CA PRO A 361 12.22 -1.90 -6.28
C PRO A 361 12.73 -3.13 -5.53
N ARG A 362 12.38 -3.23 -4.25
CA ARG A 362 12.64 -4.36 -3.37
C ARG A 362 11.35 -5.16 -3.20
N LEU A 363 11.34 -6.39 -3.71
CA LEU A 363 10.15 -7.25 -3.81
C LEU A 363 10.15 -8.31 -2.70
N ASP A 364 8.98 -8.60 -2.12
CA ASP A 364 8.80 -9.87 -1.40
C ASP A 364 8.66 -11.01 -2.42
N VAL A 365 9.79 -11.65 -2.71
CA VAL A 365 9.93 -12.69 -3.72
C VAL A 365 9.05 -13.91 -3.46
N ASN A 366 8.69 -14.18 -2.21
CA ASN A 366 7.92 -15.37 -1.85
C ASN A 366 6.45 -15.22 -2.19
N VAL A 367 5.94 -13.99 -2.19
CA VAL A 367 4.55 -13.66 -2.57
C VAL A 367 4.30 -13.95 -4.06
N THR A 368 5.33 -13.76 -4.88
CA THR A 368 5.24 -13.90 -6.34
C THR A 368 5.51 -15.32 -6.85
N ARG A 369 6.46 -16.05 -6.23
CA ARG A 369 6.98 -17.33 -6.76
C ARG A 369 5.94 -18.45 -6.83
N GLN A 370 5.11 -18.62 -5.80
CA GLN A 370 4.21 -19.78 -5.69
C GLN A 370 2.76 -19.40 -6.00
N ARG A 371 2.07 -20.25 -6.78
CA ARG A 371 0.64 -20.04 -7.08
C ARG A 371 -0.29 -20.22 -5.89
N ASN A 372 0.11 -20.90 -4.83
CA ASN A 372 -0.73 -21.11 -3.65
C ASN A 372 -0.61 -20.00 -2.58
N HIS A 373 0.22 -18.97 -2.82
CA HIS A 373 0.35 -17.84 -1.90
C HIS A 373 -0.99 -17.08 -1.82
N LEU A 374 -1.24 -16.36 -0.73
CA LEU A 374 -2.44 -15.53 -0.56
C LEU A 374 -2.00 -14.09 -0.37
N LEU A 375 -2.63 -13.17 -1.09
CA LEU A 375 -2.31 -11.75 -0.99
C LEU A 375 -3.56 -10.95 -0.64
N LYS A 376 -3.42 -9.96 0.24
CA LYS A 376 -4.52 -9.14 0.71
C LYS A 376 -5.25 -8.47 -0.45
N GLY A 377 -6.56 -8.66 -0.50
CA GLY A 377 -7.40 -8.21 -1.62
C GLY A 377 -7.67 -6.70 -1.60
N PRO A 378 -7.96 -6.09 -2.77
CA PRO A 378 -8.40 -4.69 -2.86
C PRO A 378 -9.63 -4.44 -1.99
N PHE A 379 -9.78 -3.23 -1.47
CA PHE A 379 -10.88 -2.85 -0.58
C PHE A 379 -10.94 -3.64 0.75
N SER A 380 -9.88 -4.35 1.13
CA SER A 380 -9.69 -4.81 2.53
C SER A 380 -9.50 -3.61 3.46
N ILE A 381 -9.82 -3.76 4.75
CA ILE A 381 -9.48 -2.78 5.78
C ILE A 381 -8.18 -3.19 6.46
N HIS A 382 -7.21 -2.28 6.53
CA HIS A 382 -5.98 -2.54 7.25
C HIS A 382 -6.20 -2.43 8.78
N PRO A 383 -5.87 -3.46 9.59
CA PRO A 383 -6.30 -3.52 10.99
C PRO A 383 -5.83 -2.38 11.90
N LYS A 384 -4.59 -1.89 11.70
CA LYS A 384 -4.02 -0.84 12.56
C LYS A 384 -4.44 0.56 12.13
N THR A 385 -4.53 0.80 10.83
CA THR A 385 -4.73 2.14 10.26
C THR A 385 -6.19 2.44 9.96
N ASN A 386 -7.02 1.39 9.91
CA ASN A 386 -8.39 1.41 9.40
C ASN A 386 -8.50 1.95 7.97
N ALA A 387 -7.38 2.03 7.23
CA ALA A 387 -7.37 2.49 5.86
C ALA A 387 -7.86 1.38 4.92
N ILE A 388 -8.64 1.77 3.93
CA ILE A 388 -9.16 0.87 2.91
C ILE A 388 -8.11 0.69 1.81
N CYS A 389 -7.86 -0.54 1.40
CA CYS A 389 -6.83 -0.88 0.40
C CYS A 389 -7.29 -0.53 -1.02
N VAL A 390 -7.20 0.74 -1.39
CA VAL A 390 -7.77 1.24 -2.66
C VAL A 390 -6.83 1.04 -3.87
N PRO A 391 -7.37 0.72 -5.05
CA PRO A 391 -6.62 0.79 -6.29
C PRO A 391 -6.26 2.24 -6.64
N PHE A 392 -5.16 2.41 -7.37
CA PHE A 392 -4.73 3.68 -7.92
C PHE A 392 -4.09 3.46 -9.29
N ARG A 393 -4.03 4.51 -10.11
CA ARG A 393 -3.38 4.43 -11.42
C ARG A 393 -1.87 4.64 -11.29
N ALA A 394 -1.09 3.79 -11.95
CA ALA A 394 0.38 3.90 -11.96
C ALA A 394 0.86 5.28 -12.44
N ASP A 395 0.22 5.85 -13.47
CA ASP A 395 0.55 7.17 -14.01
C ASP A 395 0.24 8.35 -13.06
N GLN A 396 -0.49 8.11 -11.97
CA GLN A 396 -0.78 9.09 -10.93
C GLN A 396 -0.02 8.81 -9.61
N VAL A 397 0.91 7.84 -9.58
CA VAL A 397 1.63 7.46 -8.36
C VAL A 397 2.37 8.63 -7.70
N SER A 398 2.92 9.54 -8.52
CA SER A 398 3.61 10.76 -8.04
C SER A 398 2.70 11.73 -7.31
N LYS A 399 1.40 11.73 -7.61
CA LYS A 399 0.38 12.57 -6.97
C LYS A 399 -0.36 11.87 -5.85
N PHE A 400 -0.38 10.54 -5.82
CA PHE A 400 -1.05 9.76 -4.80
C PHE A 400 -0.36 9.93 -3.43
N ARG A 401 -1.12 10.27 -2.40
CA ARG A 401 -0.63 10.40 -1.02
C ARG A 401 -1.56 9.63 -0.08
N PRO A 402 -1.11 8.51 0.54
CA PRO A 402 -1.96 7.68 1.37
C PRO A 402 -2.71 8.42 2.47
N GLU A 403 -2.04 9.33 3.18
CA GLU A 403 -2.66 10.13 4.25
C GLU A 403 -3.82 11.02 3.76
N ARG A 404 -3.79 11.44 2.48
CA ARG A 404 -4.71 12.40 1.91
C ARG A 404 -5.79 11.76 1.04
N ASP A 405 -5.46 10.68 0.34
CA ASP A 405 -6.26 10.12 -0.76
C ASP A 405 -6.95 8.80 -0.39
N VAL A 406 -6.54 8.14 0.70
CA VAL A 406 -7.08 6.84 1.10
C VAL A 406 -8.19 7.02 2.15
N PRO A 407 -9.40 6.48 1.91
CA PRO A 407 -10.48 6.55 2.90
C PRO A 407 -10.20 5.61 4.08
N ARG A 408 -10.61 6.04 5.26
CA ARG A 408 -10.61 5.22 6.47
C ARG A 408 -12.03 4.73 6.78
N LEU A 409 -12.11 3.54 7.37
CA LEU A 409 -13.37 2.83 7.66
C LEU A 409 -14.37 3.72 8.39
N VAL A 410 -14.00 4.26 9.55
CA VAL A 410 -14.93 5.02 10.42
C VAL A 410 -15.45 6.28 9.71
N PRO A 411 -14.61 7.20 9.19
CA PRO A 411 -15.11 8.36 8.44
C PRO A 411 -16.06 7.99 7.29
N LEU A 412 -15.75 6.91 6.55
CA LEU A 412 -16.58 6.46 5.45
C LEU A 412 -18.00 6.09 5.91
N VAL A 413 -18.11 5.24 6.95
CA VAL A 413 -19.40 4.71 7.42
C VAL A 413 -20.17 5.68 8.33
N THR A 414 -19.53 6.75 8.79
CA THR A 414 -20.19 7.85 9.50
C THR A 414 -20.67 8.97 8.57
N GLY A 415 -20.45 8.83 7.25
CA GLY A 415 -20.99 9.78 6.27
C GLY A 415 -20.04 10.92 5.89
N ASP A 416 -18.74 10.82 6.16
CA ASP A 416 -17.78 11.85 5.75
C ASP A 416 -17.70 11.94 4.21
N ALA A 417 -18.06 13.11 3.68
CA ALA A 417 -18.15 13.34 2.24
C ALA A 417 -16.82 13.16 1.52
N LYS A 418 -15.69 13.47 2.18
CA LYS A 418 -14.35 13.29 1.60
C LYS A 418 -14.02 11.80 1.49
N ALA A 419 -14.24 11.02 2.54
CA ALA A 419 -14.03 9.57 2.55
C ALA A 419 -14.88 8.86 1.51
N GLN A 420 -16.15 9.23 1.37
CA GLN A 420 -17.04 8.68 0.35
C GLN A 420 -16.56 9.03 -1.07
N LYS A 421 -16.12 10.27 -1.31
CA LYS A 421 -15.56 10.68 -2.60
C LYS A 421 -14.28 9.91 -2.95
N GLN A 422 -13.39 9.72 -1.98
CA GLN A 422 -12.16 8.93 -2.17
C GLN A 422 -12.47 7.49 -2.54
N LEU A 423 -13.42 6.84 -1.84
CA LEU A 423 -13.79 5.46 -2.17
C LEU A 423 -14.43 5.39 -3.57
N ARG A 424 -15.34 6.31 -3.91
CA ARG A 424 -15.95 6.35 -5.25
C ARG A 424 -14.90 6.50 -6.36
N ALA A 425 -13.93 7.39 -6.20
CA ALA A 425 -12.84 7.53 -7.17
C ALA A 425 -12.02 6.22 -7.34
N ALA A 426 -11.83 5.47 -6.24
CA ALA A 426 -11.17 4.17 -6.31
C ALA A 426 -12.05 3.10 -6.98
N LEU A 427 -13.37 3.15 -6.79
CA LEU A 427 -14.32 2.29 -7.51
C LEU A 427 -14.31 2.56 -9.00
N ASP A 428 -14.31 3.83 -9.41
CA ASP A 428 -14.24 4.23 -10.82
C ASP A 428 -13.00 3.64 -11.50
N ILE A 429 -11.84 3.65 -10.80
CA ILE A 429 -10.60 3.01 -11.30
C ILE A 429 -10.77 1.50 -11.45
N MET A 430 -11.37 0.84 -10.45
CA MET A 430 -11.59 -0.61 -10.49
C MET A 430 -12.55 -1.02 -11.61
N GLU A 431 -13.67 -0.30 -11.77
CA GLU A 431 -14.68 -0.56 -12.79
C GLU A 431 -14.13 -0.34 -14.20
N ALA A 432 -13.33 0.72 -14.40
CA ALA A 432 -12.62 0.94 -15.64
C ALA A 432 -11.64 -0.21 -15.95
N PHE A 433 -10.87 -0.65 -14.95
CA PHE A 433 -9.94 -1.78 -15.09
C PHE A 433 -10.65 -3.08 -15.47
N VAL A 434 -11.77 -3.43 -14.81
CA VAL A 434 -12.56 -4.62 -15.13
C VAL A 434 -13.16 -4.53 -16.53
N THR A 435 -13.61 -3.33 -16.93
CA THR A 435 -14.13 -3.10 -18.28
C THR A 435 -13.06 -3.36 -19.34
N GLU A 436 -11.82 -2.92 -19.11
CA GLU A 436 -10.69 -3.19 -20.00
C GLU A 436 -10.32 -4.67 -20.03
N LEU A 437 -10.28 -5.33 -18.87
CA LEU A 437 -10.00 -6.75 -18.76
C LEU A 437 -10.98 -7.60 -19.59
N TYR A 438 -12.28 -7.29 -19.51
CA TYR A 438 -13.30 -8.04 -20.24
C TYR A 438 -13.28 -7.79 -21.75
N ARG A 439 -12.80 -6.63 -22.21
CA ARG A 439 -12.65 -6.34 -23.65
C ARG A 439 -11.53 -7.14 -24.31
N ALA A 440 -10.51 -7.52 -23.55
CA ALA A 440 -9.37 -8.29 -24.08
C ALA A 440 -9.68 -9.79 -24.19
N ASP A 441 -10.61 -10.30 -23.38
CA ASP A 441 -11.05 -11.71 -23.39
C ASP A 441 -12.23 -11.99 -24.36
N THR A 442 -12.77 -10.95 -25.03
CA THR A 442 -13.75 -11.07 -26.14
C THR A 442 -13.08 -10.90 -27.49
#